data_AF-W4VAT4-F1
#
_entry.id   AF-W4VAT4-F1
#
_cell.length_a   1.000
_cell.length_b   1.000
_cell.length_c   1.000
_cell.angle_alpha   90.00
_cell.angle_beta   90.00
_cell.angle_gamma   90.00
#
_symmetry.space_group_name_H-M   'P 1'
#
loop_
_entity.id
_entity.type
_entity.pdbx_description
1 polymer ?
#
loop_
_entity_poly.entity_id
_entity_poly.type
_entity_poly.pdbx_seq_one_letter_code
_entity_poly.pdbx_strand_id
1 'polypeptide(L)'
;MVIVSSCIALVGKLAKTADTMQTSTLEPSSSPSNVSIFNKPDVPDELNSKNTILSHLGYSSGLHKNVPKHKKVLYLTATAYDLSFESCGKTREHPEYGITYTGTRAKVGRTVAVDPSVIPLGSEMYIVFPEEYSNLNGVYIAEDTGSLIKGSKIDIFFGEDKPGESIVNESAMKFGVRKVYVYILN
;
A
#
# COMPACT_ATOMS: atom_id res chain seq x y z
N MET A 1 -20.23 -8.42 -19.22
CA MET A 1 -18.94 -7.81 -19.57
C MET A 1 -18.04 -8.00 -18.35
N VAL A 2 -17.16 -9.00 -18.37
CA VAL A 2 -16.23 -9.24 -17.26
C VAL A 2 -15.04 -8.31 -17.50
N ILE A 3 -15.07 -7.15 -16.86
CA ILE A 3 -14.01 -6.15 -16.92
C ILE A 3 -12.81 -6.74 -16.17
N VAL A 4 -11.83 -7.25 -16.91
CA VAL A 4 -10.58 -7.74 -16.33
C VAL A 4 -9.65 -6.52 -16.21
N SER A 5 -9.94 -5.65 -15.25
CA SER A 5 -9.03 -4.56 -14.84
C SER A 5 -7.88 -5.18 -14.05
N SER A 6 -6.99 -5.92 -14.72
CA SER A 6 -5.83 -6.52 -14.06
C SER A 6 -4.62 -5.62 -14.24
N CYS A 7 -4.60 -4.50 -13.52
CA CYS A 7 -3.33 -3.84 -13.26
C CYS A 7 -2.45 -4.77 -12.40
N ILE A 8 -1.21 -4.94 -12.80
CA ILE A 8 -0.14 -5.66 -12.14
C ILE A 8 0.61 -4.64 -11.28
N ALA A 9 0.72 -4.92 -9.99
CA ALA A 9 1.53 -4.12 -9.08
C ALA A 9 2.98 -4.07 -9.54
N LEU A 10 3.54 -2.87 -9.66
CA LEU A 10 4.95 -2.68 -9.94
C LEU A 10 5.76 -2.99 -8.67
N VAL A 11 6.54 -4.07 -8.72
CA VAL A 11 7.58 -4.32 -7.73
C VAL A 11 8.92 -4.05 -8.39
N GLY A 12 9.59 -2.97 -7.95
CA GLY A 12 10.93 -2.63 -8.42
C GLY A 12 11.85 -3.84 -8.40
N LYS A 13 12.38 -4.24 -9.56
CA LYS A 13 13.52 -5.17 -9.61
C LYS A 13 14.70 -4.46 -8.95
N LEU A 14 15.19 -4.99 -7.84
CA LEU A 14 16.50 -4.65 -7.29
C LEU A 14 17.53 -4.81 -8.42
N ALA A 15 18.15 -3.69 -8.83
CA ALA A 15 19.30 -3.72 -9.73
C ALA A 15 20.43 -4.50 -9.03
N LYS A 16 20.80 -5.65 -9.59
CA LYS A 16 22.01 -6.36 -9.19
C LYS A 16 23.21 -5.62 -9.76
N THR A 17 23.89 -4.84 -8.94
CA THR A 17 25.32 -4.55 -9.16
C THR A 17 26.13 -5.66 -8.49
N ALA A 18 26.92 -6.35 -9.29
CA ALA A 18 27.86 -7.35 -8.85
C ALA A 18 29.07 -6.67 -8.20
N ASP A 19 29.44 -7.09 -6.99
CA ASP A 19 30.83 -7.10 -6.55
C ASP A 19 31.08 -8.14 -5.44
N THR A 20 31.96 -9.07 -5.79
CA THR A 20 32.94 -9.87 -5.03
C THR A 20 32.80 -10.09 -3.51
N MET A 21 32.57 -11.37 -3.18
CA MET A 21 32.99 -12.20 -2.03
C MET A 21 33.58 -11.57 -0.76
N GLN A 22 32.97 -11.91 0.39
CA GLN A 22 33.68 -12.57 1.48
C GLN A 22 32.74 -13.38 2.39
N THR A 23 33.18 -14.60 2.68
CA THR A 23 32.53 -15.66 3.46
C THR A 23 32.69 -15.42 4.96
N SER A 24 31.61 -15.50 5.73
CA SER A 24 31.66 -15.92 7.13
C SER A 24 30.36 -16.59 7.58
N THR A 25 30.53 -17.79 8.12
CA THR A 25 29.55 -18.74 8.66
C THR A 25 28.98 -18.27 9.99
N LEU A 26 27.64 -18.34 10.18
CA LEU A 26 26.98 -18.73 11.45
C LEU A 26 25.55 -19.27 11.18
N GLU A 27 25.20 -20.33 11.90
CA GLU A 27 24.03 -21.24 11.85
C GLU A 27 22.72 -20.67 12.49
N PRO A 28 21.56 -21.35 12.39
CA PRO A 28 20.22 -20.76 12.28
C PRO A 28 19.40 -20.74 13.60
N SER A 29 18.42 -19.84 13.72
CA SER A 29 17.31 -20.05 14.68
C SER A 29 16.00 -19.30 14.36
N SER A 30 14.94 -20.11 14.32
CA SER A 30 13.54 -19.88 14.72
C SER A 30 12.82 -18.54 14.44
N SER A 31 11.78 -18.67 13.62
CA SER A 31 10.54 -17.88 13.56
C SER A 31 10.03 -17.32 14.90
N PRO A 32 9.41 -16.13 14.93
CA PRO A 32 8.45 -15.80 15.99
C PRO A 32 7.01 -15.81 15.48
N SER A 33 6.25 -16.64 16.16
CA SER A 33 4.82 -16.79 16.22
C SER A 33 4.08 -15.56 16.80
N ASN A 34 2.87 -15.34 16.28
CA ASN A 34 1.67 -14.74 16.90
C ASN A 34 1.85 -13.89 18.17
N VAL A 35 1.56 -12.59 18.07
CA VAL A 35 1.31 -11.72 19.23
C VAL A 35 -0.19 -11.44 19.33
N SER A 36 -0.86 -12.23 20.17
CA SER A 36 -2.18 -11.94 20.70
C SER A 36 -2.05 -11.19 22.02
N ILE A 37 -2.29 -9.88 22.05
CA ILE A 37 -2.37 -9.13 23.31
C ILE A 37 -3.53 -8.13 23.26
N PHE A 38 -4.65 -8.51 23.88
CA PHE A 38 -5.61 -7.60 24.49
C PHE A 38 -5.74 -8.00 25.96
N ASN A 39 -5.35 -7.12 26.89
CA ASN A 39 -6.07 -6.77 28.13
C ASN A 39 -5.26 -5.78 29.01
N LYS A 40 -5.76 -4.52 29.07
CA LYS A 40 -6.09 -3.61 30.22
C LYS A 40 -5.19 -3.56 31.50
N PRO A 41 -5.34 -2.51 32.37
CA PRO A 41 -5.13 -1.05 32.23
C PRO A 41 -4.14 -0.48 33.31
N ASP A 42 -3.36 0.55 32.99
CA ASP A 42 -2.85 1.63 33.89
C ASP A 42 -1.77 2.42 33.12
N VAL A 43 -2.08 3.67 32.72
CA VAL A 43 -1.36 4.42 31.66
C VAL A 43 -0.65 5.64 32.24
N PRO A 44 0.71 5.65 32.26
CA PRO A 44 1.45 6.67 31.50
C PRO A 44 2.69 6.18 30.70
N ASP A 45 3.25 5.00 30.95
CA ASP A 45 4.50 4.54 30.30
C ASP A 45 4.30 3.80 28.96
N GLU A 46 3.09 3.30 28.72
CA GLU A 46 2.77 2.53 27.52
C GLU A 46 2.76 3.41 26.25
N LEU A 47 2.40 4.69 26.37
CA LEU A 47 2.31 5.61 25.24
C LEU A 47 3.70 6.04 24.74
N ASN A 48 4.66 6.22 25.65
CA ASN A 48 6.03 6.56 25.29
C ASN A 48 6.74 5.37 24.61
N SER A 49 6.49 4.15 25.11
CA SER A 49 6.97 2.91 24.53
C SER A 49 6.37 2.64 23.14
N LYS A 50 5.06 2.84 22.96
CA LYS A 50 4.39 2.71 21.65
C LYS A 50 4.85 3.75 20.64
N ASN A 51 5.02 5.00 21.05
CA ASN A 51 5.53 6.05 20.15
C ASN A 51 6.98 5.78 19.72
N THR A 52 7.81 5.23 20.59
CA THR A 52 9.20 4.85 20.27
C THR A 52 9.26 3.68 19.30
N ILE A 53 8.40 2.66 19.47
CA ILE A 53 8.33 1.54 18.53
C ILE A 53 7.78 2.00 17.18
N LEU A 54 6.75 2.84 17.16
CA LEU A 54 6.18 3.37 15.92
C LEU A 54 7.19 4.23 15.15
N SER A 55 7.94 5.10 15.82
CA SER A 55 9.01 5.86 15.17
C SER A 55 10.13 4.96 14.66
N HIS A 56 10.50 3.91 15.41
CA HIS A 56 11.48 2.93 14.93
C HIS A 56 10.99 2.11 13.72
N LEU A 57 9.68 1.90 13.61
CA LEU A 57 9.03 1.31 12.43
C LEU A 57 8.82 2.32 11.28
N GLY A 58 9.36 3.53 11.40
CA GLY A 58 9.31 4.57 10.38
C GLY A 58 7.99 5.34 10.33
N TYR A 59 7.20 5.34 11.41
CA TYR A 59 5.93 6.05 11.50
C TYR A 59 6.04 7.29 12.39
N SER A 60 5.30 8.36 12.04
CA SER A 60 5.30 9.57 12.85
C SER A 60 4.73 9.33 14.26
N SER A 61 5.33 10.00 15.26
CA SER A 61 4.86 9.94 16.65
C SER A 61 3.40 10.40 16.77
N GLY A 62 2.54 9.58 17.36
CA GLY A 62 1.10 9.85 17.39
C GLY A 62 0.36 9.48 16.10
N LEU A 63 0.77 8.39 15.44
CA LEU A 63 0.21 7.86 14.19
C LEU A 63 -1.33 7.79 14.11
N HIS A 64 -1.98 7.56 15.24
CA HIS A 64 -3.43 7.42 15.36
C HIS A 64 -4.13 8.74 15.76
N LYS A 65 -3.39 9.82 15.99
CA LYS A 65 -3.96 11.12 16.35
C LYS A 65 -4.71 11.67 15.13
N ASN A 66 -5.95 12.09 15.33
CA ASN A 66 -6.83 12.67 14.31
C ASN A 66 -7.26 11.70 13.18
N VAL A 67 -7.18 10.38 13.39
CA VAL A 67 -7.78 9.42 12.47
C VAL A 67 -9.31 9.50 12.59
N PRO A 68 -10.07 9.51 11.47
CA PRO A 68 -11.52 9.50 11.52
C PRO A 68 -12.09 8.29 12.30
N LYS A 69 -13.35 8.42 12.74
CA LYS A 69 -14.08 7.29 13.33
C LYS A 69 -14.12 6.14 12.32
N HIS A 70 -13.78 4.94 12.78
CA HIS A 70 -13.62 3.77 11.92
C HIS A 70 -14.20 2.52 12.58
N LYS A 71 -14.48 1.50 11.77
CA LYS A 71 -15.03 0.21 12.19
C LYS A 71 -13.96 -0.85 12.38
N LYS A 72 -12.89 -0.79 11.60
CA LYS A 72 -11.83 -1.81 11.56
C LYS A 72 -10.49 -1.18 11.25
N VAL A 73 -9.42 -1.73 11.81
CA VAL A 73 -8.03 -1.39 11.48
C VAL A 73 -7.36 -2.62 10.89
N LEU A 74 -6.63 -2.42 9.80
CA LEU A 74 -5.86 -3.44 9.10
C LEU A 74 -4.40 -2.99 8.98
N TYR A 75 -3.48 -3.94 9.10
CA TYR A 75 -2.06 -3.71 8.82
C TYR A 75 -1.66 -4.48 7.56
N LEU A 76 -1.45 -3.74 6.47
CA LEU A 76 -1.39 -4.29 5.12
C LEU A 76 -0.07 -3.95 4.43
N THR A 77 0.22 -4.68 3.36
CA THR A 77 1.26 -4.31 2.42
C THR A 77 0.67 -3.39 1.34
N ALA A 78 1.23 -2.21 1.14
CA ALA A 78 0.90 -1.31 0.03
C ALA A 78 1.98 -1.36 -1.04
N THR A 79 1.55 -1.35 -2.30
CA THR A 79 2.37 -1.06 -3.48
C THR A 79 1.80 0.15 -4.22
N ALA A 80 2.41 0.48 -5.36
CA ALA A 80 2.00 1.56 -6.24
C ALA A 80 1.77 1.06 -7.66
N TYR A 81 0.80 1.65 -8.35
CA TYR A 81 0.62 1.48 -9.79
C TYR A 81 0.29 2.80 -10.48
N ASP A 82 0.56 2.84 -11.78
CA ASP A 82 0.25 3.93 -12.69
C ASP A 82 -0.53 3.38 -13.91
N LEU A 83 -0.83 4.23 -14.89
CA LEU A 83 -1.43 3.79 -16.16
C LEU A 83 -0.38 3.49 -17.26
N SER A 84 0.86 3.14 -16.88
CA SER A 84 1.82 2.58 -17.85
C SER A 84 1.33 1.23 -18.36
N PHE A 85 1.78 0.82 -19.55
CA PHE A 85 1.40 -0.48 -20.11
C PHE A 85 1.91 -1.63 -19.23
N GLU A 86 3.06 -1.45 -18.62
CA GLU A 86 3.70 -2.39 -17.69
C GLU A 86 2.83 -2.64 -16.46
N SER A 87 2.20 -1.60 -15.93
CA SER A 87 1.23 -1.70 -14.84
C SER A 87 -0.10 -2.25 -15.33
N CYS A 88 -0.74 -1.63 -16.32
CA CYS A 88 -2.16 -1.89 -16.61
C CYS A 88 -2.43 -2.88 -17.75
N GLY A 89 -1.43 -3.23 -18.54
CA GLY A 89 -1.57 -4.07 -19.75
C GLY A 89 -2.41 -3.42 -20.85
N LYS A 90 -2.68 -2.12 -20.78
CA LYS A 90 -3.58 -1.38 -21.68
C LYS A 90 -2.87 -0.15 -22.24
N THR A 91 -3.03 0.11 -23.54
CA THR A 91 -2.55 1.35 -24.16
C THR A 91 -3.60 2.45 -24.02
N ARG A 92 -3.24 3.70 -24.33
CA ARG A 92 -4.14 4.87 -24.22
C ARG A 92 -5.36 4.78 -25.15
N GLU A 93 -5.25 4.01 -26.22
CA GLU A 93 -6.31 3.78 -27.20
C GLU A 93 -7.32 2.71 -26.73
N HIS A 94 -7.00 1.97 -25.67
CA HIS A 94 -7.87 0.94 -25.13
C HIS A 94 -9.12 1.57 -24.48
N PRO A 95 -10.34 1.08 -24.75
CA PRO A 95 -11.57 1.68 -24.23
C PRO A 95 -11.66 1.69 -22.69
N GLU A 96 -10.98 0.75 -22.04
CA GLU A 96 -10.90 0.66 -20.58
C GLU A 96 -9.61 1.25 -19.98
N TYR A 97 -8.88 2.09 -20.73
CA TYR A 97 -7.68 2.74 -20.21
C TYR A 97 -8.04 3.67 -19.03
N GLY A 98 -7.43 3.41 -17.87
CA GLY A 98 -7.69 4.17 -16.64
C GLY A 98 -9.07 3.96 -16.02
N ILE A 99 -9.82 2.94 -16.46
CA ILE A 99 -11.11 2.58 -15.87
C ILE A 99 -10.91 1.46 -14.84
N THR A 100 -11.36 1.71 -13.62
CA THR A 100 -11.27 0.79 -12.48
C THR A 100 -12.27 -0.36 -12.60
N TYR A 101 -12.12 -1.38 -11.76
CA TYR A 101 -13.10 -2.47 -11.65
C TYR A 101 -14.53 -1.99 -11.37
N THR A 102 -14.72 -0.94 -10.56
CA THR A 102 -16.06 -0.38 -10.29
C THR A 102 -16.60 0.48 -11.44
N GLY A 103 -15.83 0.68 -12.51
CA GLY A 103 -16.24 1.45 -13.70
C GLY A 103 -15.99 2.95 -13.58
N THR A 104 -15.27 3.41 -12.55
CA THR A 104 -14.88 4.82 -12.40
C THR A 104 -13.52 5.09 -13.07
N ARG A 105 -13.21 6.34 -13.40
CA ARG A 105 -11.84 6.72 -13.81
C ARG A 105 -10.96 6.77 -12.56
N ALA A 106 -9.83 6.07 -12.59
CA ALA A 106 -8.86 6.09 -11.50
C ALA A 106 -8.38 7.52 -11.21
N LYS A 107 -8.28 7.88 -9.93
CA LYS A 107 -7.92 9.23 -9.48
C LYS A 107 -6.90 9.22 -8.35
N VAL A 108 -5.84 9.99 -8.51
CA VAL A 108 -4.78 10.18 -7.50
C VAL A 108 -5.37 10.71 -6.20
N GLY A 109 -4.93 10.16 -5.07
CA GLY A 109 -5.44 10.53 -3.75
C GLY A 109 -6.87 10.04 -3.47
N ARG A 110 -7.38 9.07 -4.25
CA ARG A 110 -8.69 8.46 -4.05
C ARG A 110 -8.66 6.97 -4.33
N THR A 111 -8.29 6.57 -5.55
CA THR A 111 -8.47 5.20 -6.03
C THR A 111 -7.40 4.27 -5.45
N VAL A 112 -7.84 3.13 -4.92
CA VAL A 112 -6.98 2.05 -4.45
C VAL A 112 -7.50 0.71 -4.98
N ALA A 113 -6.57 -0.12 -5.46
CA ALA A 113 -6.87 -1.51 -5.79
C ALA A 113 -6.76 -2.39 -4.54
N VAL A 114 -7.72 -3.29 -4.34
CA VAL A 114 -7.80 -4.16 -3.16
C VAL A 114 -8.14 -5.61 -3.52
N ASP A 115 -8.05 -6.50 -2.54
CA ASP A 115 -8.75 -7.78 -2.56
C ASP A 115 -10.16 -7.62 -1.96
N PRO A 116 -11.24 -7.78 -2.75
CA PRO A 116 -12.62 -7.62 -2.26
C PRO A 116 -13.01 -8.57 -1.12
N SER A 117 -12.31 -9.69 -0.95
CA SER A 117 -12.55 -10.62 0.17
C SER A 117 -12.01 -10.11 1.51
N VAL A 118 -11.10 -9.13 1.49
CA VAL A 118 -10.50 -8.50 2.68
C VAL A 118 -11.05 -7.10 2.91
N ILE A 119 -11.14 -6.30 1.84
CA ILE A 119 -11.72 -4.95 1.84
C ILE A 119 -12.77 -4.90 0.72
N PRO A 120 -14.07 -4.86 1.04
CA PRO A 120 -15.11 -4.74 0.04
C PRO A 120 -14.92 -3.50 -0.86
N LEU A 121 -15.29 -3.63 -2.14
CA LEU A 121 -15.31 -2.49 -3.04
C LEU A 121 -16.32 -1.43 -2.56
N GLY A 122 -15.98 -0.15 -2.72
CA GLY A 122 -16.72 0.98 -2.19
C GLY A 122 -16.41 1.32 -0.73
N SER A 123 -15.55 0.56 -0.04
CA SER A 123 -15.09 0.93 1.29
C SER A 123 -14.35 2.27 1.27
N GLU A 124 -14.73 3.16 2.17
CA GLU A 124 -13.97 4.37 2.49
C GLU A 124 -12.92 4.02 3.53
N MET A 125 -11.67 4.40 3.27
CA MET A 125 -10.54 4.01 4.08
C MET A 125 -9.61 5.18 4.32
N TYR A 126 -9.28 5.44 5.57
CA TYR A 126 -8.15 6.31 5.89
C TYR A 126 -6.88 5.47 5.85
N ILE A 127 -5.88 5.86 5.07
CA ILE A 127 -4.61 5.16 4.98
C ILE A 127 -3.53 6.01 5.62
N VAL A 128 -2.71 5.34 6.43
CA VAL A 128 -1.54 5.95 7.06
C VAL A 128 -0.28 5.22 6.63
N PHE A 129 0.60 6.00 6.03
CA PHE A 129 1.88 5.59 5.46
C PHE A 129 3.03 5.86 6.44
N PRO A 130 4.20 5.23 6.23
CA PRO A 130 5.44 5.61 6.89
C PRO A 130 5.76 7.10 6.67
N GLU A 131 6.58 7.67 7.54
CA GLU A 131 6.93 9.08 7.60
C GLU A 131 7.39 9.64 6.25
N GLU A 132 8.23 8.89 5.53
CA GLU A 132 8.73 9.22 4.19
C GLU A 132 7.62 9.42 3.13
N TYR A 133 6.43 8.85 3.35
CA TYR A 133 5.26 8.97 2.48
C TYR A 133 4.03 9.51 3.23
N SER A 134 4.24 10.16 4.38
CA SER A 134 3.16 10.70 5.21
C SER A 134 2.31 11.77 4.49
N ASN A 135 2.86 12.40 3.45
CA ASN A 135 2.12 13.31 2.56
C ASN A 135 1.00 12.61 1.76
N LEU A 136 1.02 11.27 1.68
CA LEU A 136 -0.03 10.46 1.07
C LEU A 136 -1.11 10.04 2.08
N ASN A 137 -0.96 10.34 3.37
CA ASN A 137 -2.01 10.04 4.35
C ASN A 137 -3.32 10.72 3.95
N GLY A 138 -4.43 9.98 4.00
CA GLY A 138 -5.69 10.52 3.53
C GLY A 138 -6.80 9.49 3.43
N VAL A 139 -7.97 9.97 3.00
CA VAL A 139 -9.14 9.12 2.71
C VAL A 139 -9.09 8.65 1.26
N TYR A 140 -9.23 7.35 1.07
CA TYR A 140 -9.23 6.64 -0.19
C TYR A 140 -10.51 5.80 -0.31
N ILE A 141 -10.78 5.32 -1.52
CA ILE A 141 -11.91 4.46 -1.85
C ILE A 141 -11.39 3.21 -2.57
N ALA A 142 -11.83 2.05 -2.11
CA ALA A 142 -11.59 0.77 -2.77
C ALA A 142 -12.42 0.67 -4.06
N GLU A 143 -11.85 1.11 -5.18
CA GLU A 143 -12.55 1.17 -6.48
C GLU A 143 -12.02 0.16 -7.50
N ASP A 144 -10.82 -0.39 -7.27
CA ASP A 144 -10.16 -1.22 -8.26
C ASP A 144 -9.76 -2.59 -7.70
N THR A 145 -9.37 -3.48 -8.59
CA THR A 145 -8.78 -4.78 -8.22
C THR A 145 -7.53 -5.02 -9.05
N GLY A 146 -6.71 -5.98 -8.63
CA GLY A 146 -5.56 -6.41 -9.42
C GLY A 146 -5.36 -7.91 -9.30
N SER A 147 -4.75 -8.52 -10.32
CA SER A 147 -4.47 -9.97 -10.30
C SER A 147 -3.48 -10.33 -9.18
N LEU A 148 -2.51 -9.44 -8.89
CA LEU A 148 -1.51 -9.60 -7.83
C LEU A 148 -1.91 -8.98 -6.48
N ILE A 149 -3.07 -8.32 -6.41
CA ILE A 149 -3.61 -7.70 -5.20
C ILE A 149 -4.55 -8.70 -4.54
N LYS A 150 -3.97 -9.55 -3.68
CA LYS A 150 -4.63 -10.66 -2.99
C LYS A 150 -4.28 -10.66 -1.51
N GLY A 151 -5.24 -11.04 -0.68
CA GLY A 151 -5.13 -11.06 0.77
C GLY A 151 -4.83 -9.68 1.35
N SER A 152 -3.86 -9.62 2.27
CA SER A 152 -3.50 -8.39 3.00
C SER A 152 -2.62 -7.43 2.18
N LYS A 153 -3.01 -7.14 0.94
CA LYS A 153 -2.31 -6.23 0.03
C LYS A 153 -3.26 -5.19 -0.59
N ILE A 154 -2.76 -3.97 -0.78
CA ILE A 154 -3.42 -2.90 -1.53
C ILE A 154 -2.45 -2.29 -2.55
N ASP A 155 -2.97 -1.64 -3.59
CA ASP A 155 -2.19 -0.90 -4.60
C ASP A 155 -2.69 0.53 -4.72
N ILE A 156 -1.81 1.51 -4.52
CA ILE A 156 -2.16 2.93 -4.55
C ILE A 156 -1.99 3.48 -5.96
N PHE A 157 -3.01 4.15 -6.49
CA PHE A 157 -2.92 4.76 -7.80
C PHE A 157 -2.11 6.07 -7.77
N PHE A 158 -0.99 6.11 -8.51
CA PHE A 158 -0.10 7.26 -8.59
C PHE A 158 -0.37 8.19 -9.78
N GLY A 159 -1.16 7.76 -10.75
CA GLY A 159 -1.58 8.61 -11.87
C GLY A 159 -1.22 8.06 -13.24
N GLU A 160 -1.12 8.97 -14.20
CA GLU A 160 -0.74 8.68 -15.57
C GLU A 160 0.36 9.64 -16.03
N ASP A 161 1.35 9.11 -16.72
CA ASP A 161 2.33 9.92 -17.42
C ASP A 161 1.71 10.55 -18.68
N LYS A 162 2.25 11.70 -19.10
CA LYS A 162 1.97 12.19 -20.46
C LYS A 162 2.72 11.34 -21.50
N PRO A 163 2.31 11.37 -22.77
CA PRO A 163 3.06 10.70 -23.83
C PRO A 163 4.52 11.14 -23.86
N GLY A 164 5.44 10.18 -23.73
CA GLY A 164 6.89 10.42 -23.70
C GLY A 164 7.49 10.74 -22.33
N GLU A 165 6.68 10.76 -21.27
CA GLU A 165 7.15 10.90 -19.88
C GLU A 165 7.14 9.55 -19.15
N SER A 166 7.92 9.45 -18.06
CA SER A 166 8.01 8.29 -17.16
C SER A 166 8.04 8.70 -15.68
N ILE A 167 7.65 9.94 -15.37
CA ILE A 167 7.81 10.55 -14.04
C ILE A 167 6.92 9.83 -13.01
N VAL A 168 5.66 9.54 -13.39
CA VAL A 168 4.71 8.85 -12.53
C VAL A 168 5.11 7.38 -12.37
N ASN A 169 5.54 6.74 -13.46
CA ASN A 169 6.07 5.39 -13.41
C ASN A 169 7.25 5.25 -12.45
N GLU A 170 8.23 6.15 -12.58
CA GLU A 170 9.40 6.19 -11.69
C GLU A 170 8.99 6.47 -10.24
N SER A 171 8.00 7.33 -10.00
CA SER A 171 7.46 7.59 -8.68
C SER A 171 6.81 6.35 -8.05
N ALA A 172 6.01 5.61 -8.81
CA ALA A 172 5.40 4.34 -8.38
C ALA A 172 6.48 3.28 -8.07
N MET A 173 7.49 3.17 -8.91
CA MET A 173 8.61 2.25 -8.70
C MET A 173 9.43 2.62 -7.45
N LYS A 174 9.64 3.92 -7.20
CA LYS A 174 10.33 4.43 -6.01
C LYS A 174 9.53 4.23 -4.73
N PHE A 175 8.20 4.30 -4.79
CA PHE A 175 7.33 3.94 -3.66
C PHE A 175 7.60 2.51 -3.20
N GLY A 176 7.70 1.57 -4.14
CA GLY A 176 8.04 0.18 -3.87
C GLY A 176 7.03 -0.50 -2.95
N VAL A 177 7.53 -1.30 -2.00
CA VAL A 177 6.68 -2.02 -1.04
C VAL A 177 6.72 -1.32 0.31
N ARG A 178 5.55 -1.00 0.86
CA ARG A 178 5.41 -0.35 2.16
C ARG A 178 4.44 -1.12 3.05
N LYS A 179 4.66 -1.06 4.36
CA LYS A 179 3.64 -1.44 5.33
C LYS A 179 2.82 -0.21 5.68
N VAL A 180 1.51 -0.37 5.80
CA VAL A 180 0.57 0.73 6.07
C VAL A 180 -0.50 0.29 7.05
N TYR A 181 -1.05 1.26 7.78
CA TYR A 181 -2.30 1.07 8.52
C TYR A 181 -3.47 1.56 7.68
N VAL A 182 -4.52 0.75 7.61
CA VAL A 182 -5.77 1.07 6.88
C VAL A 182 -6.93 1.02 7.86
N TYR A 183 -7.64 2.15 8.00
CA TYR A 183 -8.81 2.28 8.86
C TYR A 183 -10.05 2.29 7.98
N ILE A 184 -10.87 1.24 8.10
CA ILE A 184 -12.13 1.13 7.36
C ILE A 184 -13.17 2.01 8.04
N LEU A 185 -13.67 3.02 7.33
CA LEU A 185 -14.54 4.06 7.88
C LEU A 185 -16.02 3.65 7.88
N ASN A 186 -16.43 2.87 6.87
CA ASN A 186 -17.82 2.45 6.64
C ASN A 186 -18.04 0.94 6.71
#